data_AF-A0A7X8GPE6-F1
#
_entry.id   AF-A0A7X8GPE6-F1
#
_cell.length_a   1.000
_cell.length_b   1.000
_cell.length_c   1.000
_cell.angle_alpha   90.00
_cell.angle_beta   90.00
_cell.angle_gamma   90.00
#
_symmetry.space_group_name_H-M   'P 1'
#
loop_
_entity.id
_entity.type
_entity.pdbx_description
1 polymer ?
#
loop_
_entity_poly.entity_id
_entity_poly.type
_entity_poly.pdbx_seq_one_letter_code
_entity_poly.pdbx_strand_id
1 'polypeptide(L)'
;ALIGEKSGLLGAGLSIFLGAFAAGPLYLAFPIAETLLRKGTGLFNVFLFVGAWSTMKIPMLMFEMQSLGLKFAFVRYAMSALGIFWIAWAVEKALGEKGQRELSRRYRP
;
A
#
# COMPACT_ATOMS: atom_id res chain seq x y z
N ALA A 1 -13.12 -7.42 -9.43
CA ALA A 1 -12.20 -6.27 -9.46
C ALA A 1 -10.78 -6.81 -9.26
N LEU A 2 -9.80 -6.35 -10.03
CA LEU A 2 -8.42 -6.89 -10.05
C LEU A 2 -7.69 -6.84 -8.69
N ILE A 3 -8.22 -6.08 -7.72
CA ILE A 3 -7.79 -6.03 -6.33
C ILE A 3 -8.93 -6.61 -5.46
N GLY A 4 -8.85 -7.89 -5.12
CA GLY A 4 -9.82 -8.60 -4.27
C GLY A 4 -9.16 -9.62 -3.36
N GLU A 5 -9.93 -10.26 -2.47
CA GLU A 5 -9.47 -11.28 -1.51
C GLU A 5 -8.63 -12.41 -2.14
N LYS A 6 -8.82 -12.71 -3.44
CA LYS A 6 -8.06 -13.73 -4.18
C LYS A 6 -6.88 -13.21 -5.02
N SER A 7 -6.56 -11.91 -4.97
CA SER A 7 -5.60 -11.31 -5.92
C SER A 7 -4.12 -11.63 -5.64
N GLY A 8 -3.77 -12.21 -4.49
CA GLY A 8 -2.40 -12.65 -4.20
C GLY A 8 -1.32 -11.60 -4.53
N LEU A 9 -0.18 -12.04 -5.10
CA LEU A 9 0.94 -11.20 -5.52
C LEU A 9 0.59 -10.14 -6.58
N LEU A 10 -0.39 -10.42 -7.45
CA LEU A 10 -0.86 -9.47 -8.47
C LEU A 10 -1.59 -8.28 -7.85
N GLY A 11 -2.37 -8.53 -6.78
CA GLY A 11 -3.03 -7.49 -6.01
C GLY A 11 -2.05 -6.56 -5.30
N ALA A 12 -0.96 -7.10 -4.78
CA ALA A 12 0.11 -6.31 -4.16
C ALA A 12 0.80 -5.39 -5.18
N GLY A 13 1.16 -5.91 -6.37
CA GLY A 13 1.78 -5.11 -7.43
C GLY A 13 0.89 -3.96 -7.92
N LEU A 14 -0.40 -4.23 -8.13
CA LEU A 14 -1.38 -3.21 -8.51
C LEU A 14 -1.59 -2.14 -7.43
N SER A 15 -1.62 -2.55 -6.16
CA SER A 15 -1.77 -1.63 -5.02
C SER A 15 -0.56 -0.69 -4.90
N ILE A 16 0.65 -1.22 -5.10
CA ILE A 16 1.89 -0.43 -5.13
C ILE A 16 1.86 0.57 -6.30
N PHE A 17 1.47 0.11 -7.49
CA PHE A 17 1.43 0.96 -8.69
C PHE A 17 0.43 2.11 -8.55
N LEU A 18 -0.77 1.83 -8.02
CA LEU A 18 -1.78 2.86 -7.72
C LEU A 18 -1.31 3.83 -6.64
N GLY A 19 -0.61 3.34 -5.61
CA GLY A 19 0.00 4.17 -4.57
C GLY A 19 1.14 5.06 -5.09
N ALA A 20 1.90 4.59 -6.06
CA ALA A 20 3.05 5.32 -6.62
C ALA A 20 2.64 6.52 -7.51
N PHE A 21 1.49 6.43 -8.17
CA PHE A 21 0.91 7.51 -8.99
C PHE A 21 0.29 8.66 -8.17
N ALA A 22 0.31 8.54 -6.83
CA ALA A 22 -0.23 9.53 -5.93
C ALA A 22 0.47 10.89 -5.98
N ALA A 23 -0.23 11.90 -6.47
CA ALA A 23 0.14 13.31 -6.30
C ALA A 23 -0.66 13.90 -5.13
N GLY A 24 -0.11 13.87 -3.92
CA GLY A 24 -0.71 14.57 -2.78
C GLY A 24 -0.29 14.06 -1.39
N PRO A 25 -0.88 14.64 -0.32
CA PRO A 25 -0.65 14.23 1.06
C PRO A 25 -1.18 12.82 1.37
N LEU A 26 -0.67 12.22 2.44
CA LEU A 26 -1.06 10.85 2.84
C LEU A 26 -2.55 10.73 3.17
N TYR A 27 -3.19 11.78 3.70
CA TYR A 27 -4.58 11.69 4.09
C TYR A 27 -5.55 11.45 2.92
N LEU A 28 -5.14 11.79 1.69
CA LEU A 28 -5.90 11.50 0.47
C LEU A 28 -5.96 9.99 0.15
N ALA A 29 -5.06 9.20 0.74
CA ALA A 29 -5.10 7.75 0.61
C ALA A 29 -6.23 7.12 1.43
N PHE A 30 -6.69 7.77 2.51
CA PHE A 30 -7.70 7.18 3.40
C PHE A 30 -9.08 6.98 2.75
N PRO A 31 -9.64 7.93 1.99
CA PRO A 31 -10.88 7.68 1.24
C PRO A 31 -10.75 6.52 0.25
N ILE A 32 -9.60 6.40 -0.42
CA ILE A 32 -9.36 5.31 -1.37
C ILE A 32 -9.24 3.98 -0.61
N ALA A 33 -8.50 3.95 0.50
CA ALA A 33 -8.41 2.80 1.40
C ALA A 33 -9.79 2.38 1.91
N GLU A 34 -10.66 3.32 2.28
CA GLU A 34 -12.04 3.04 2.65
C GLU A 34 -12.80 2.36 1.51
N THR A 35 -12.70 2.88 0.29
CA THR A 35 -13.37 2.25 -0.87
C THR A 35 -12.83 0.86 -1.18
N LEU A 36 -11.54 0.59 -0.95
CA LEU A 36 -10.95 -0.74 -1.07
C LEU A 36 -11.51 -1.70 -0.02
N LEU A 37 -11.62 -1.24 1.23
CA LEU A 37 -12.25 -2.03 2.31
C LEU A 37 -13.71 -2.36 2.00
N ARG A 38 -14.49 -1.38 1.52
CA ARG A 38 -15.89 -1.57 1.09
C ARG A 38 -16.03 -2.59 -0.05
N LYS A 39 -15.02 -2.70 -0.92
CA LYS A 39 -14.96 -3.68 -2.02
C LYS A 39 -14.53 -5.09 -1.58
N GLY A 40 -14.27 -5.31 -0.28
CA GLY A 40 -13.80 -6.59 0.24
C GLY A 40 -12.35 -6.89 -0.14
N THR A 41 -11.54 -5.86 -0.38
CA THR A 41 -10.09 -6.04 -0.54
C THR A 41 -9.50 -6.47 0.82
N GLY A 42 -8.62 -7.48 0.80
CA GLY A 42 -7.93 -7.93 2.02
C GLY A 42 -7.14 -6.78 2.68
N LEU A 43 -7.17 -6.74 4.02
CA LEU A 43 -6.55 -5.68 4.82
C LEU A 43 -5.05 -5.51 4.52
N PHE A 44 -4.35 -6.63 4.28
CA PHE A 44 -2.98 -6.62 3.79
C PHE A 44 -2.75 -5.70 2.58
N ASN A 45 -3.59 -5.80 1.55
CA ASN A 45 -3.47 -5.03 0.33
C ASN A 45 -3.80 -3.54 0.56
N VAL A 46 -4.71 -3.26 1.49
CA VAL A 46 -5.02 -1.89 1.90
C VAL A 46 -3.83 -1.25 2.61
N PHE A 47 -3.17 -1.98 3.52
CA PHE A 47 -1.96 -1.49 4.18
C PHE A 47 -0.78 -1.33 3.21
N LEU A 48 -0.61 -2.27 2.27
CA LEU A 48 0.36 -2.13 1.18
C LEU A 48 0.12 -0.86 0.36
N PHE A 49 -1.14 -0.60 -0.01
CA PHE A 49 -1.52 0.60 -0.76
C PHE A 49 -1.17 1.89 0.02
N VAL A 50 -1.54 1.97 1.29
CA VAL A 50 -1.25 3.14 2.13
C VAL A 50 0.26 3.34 2.32
N GLY A 51 1.01 2.26 2.53
CA GLY A 51 2.46 2.33 2.65
C GLY A 51 3.16 2.76 1.35
N ALA A 52 2.69 2.26 0.21
CA ALA A 52 3.20 2.68 -1.10
C ALA A 52 2.90 4.17 -1.36
N TRP A 53 1.69 4.63 -1.06
CA TRP A 53 1.31 6.04 -1.16
C TRP A 53 2.21 6.96 -0.30
N SER A 54 2.74 6.44 0.81
CA SER A 54 3.64 7.17 1.70
C SER A 54 5.06 7.33 1.13
N THR A 55 5.63 6.29 0.50
CA THR A 55 7.09 6.24 0.23
C THR A 55 7.51 5.99 -1.22
N MET A 56 6.57 5.65 -2.12
CA MET A 56 6.86 5.22 -3.50
C MET A 56 6.41 6.20 -4.57
N LYS A 57 6.40 7.50 -4.28
CA LYS A 57 5.94 8.52 -5.23
C LYS A 57 6.90 8.62 -6.42
N ILE A 58 6.37 8.53 -7.64
CA ILE A 58 7.16 8.66 -8.89
C ILE A 58 7.96 9.98 -8.95
N PRO A 59 7.40 11.16 -8.58
CA PRO A 59 8.17 12.40 -8.57
C PRO A 59 9.37 12.37 -7.64
N MET A 60 9.23 11.72 -6.47
CA MET A 60 10.31 11.58 -5.50
C MET A 60 11.41 10.66 -6.04
N LEU A 61 11.04 9.55 -6.69
CA LEU A 61 12.01 8.66 -7.33
C LEU A 61 12.79 9.37 -8.43
N MET A 62 12.11 10.16 -9.29
CA MET A 62 12.78 10.95 -10.32
C MET A 62 13.75 11.98 -9.73
N PHE A 63 13.32 12.68 -8.68
CA PHE A 63 14.17 13.65 -7.97
C PHE A 63 15.42 13.00 -7.37
N GLU A 64 15.28 11.82 -6.76
CA GLU A 64 16.40 11.07 -6.18
C GLU A 64 17.35 10.53 -7.24
N MET A 65 16.83 10.04 -8.37
CA MET A 65 17.68 9.59 -9.48
C MET A 65 18.55 10.73 -10.01
N GLN A 66 18.00 11.94 -10.10
CA GLN A 66 18.74 13.12 -10.55
C GLN A 66 19.72 13.67 -9.49
N SER A 67 19.32 13.69 -8.21
CA SER A 67 20.10 14.36 -7.15
C SER A 67 21.10 13.45 -6.44
N LEU A 68 20.75 12.17 -6.26
CA LEU A 68 21.51 11.20 -5.45
C LEU A 68 22.01 10.00 -6.28
N GLY A 69 21.54 9.88 -7.53
CA GLY A 69 21.97 8.87 -8.48
C GLY A 69 21.09 7.62 -8.50
N LEU A 70 21.16 6.90 -9.62
CA LEU A 70 20.30 5.74 -9.91
C LEU A 70 20.46 4.59 -8.91
N LYS A 71 21.69 4.31 -8.47
CA LYS A 71 21.98 3.23 -7.51
C LYS A 71 21.28 3.48 -6.17
N PHE A 72 21.36 4.70 -5.64
CA PHE A 72 20.70 5.07 -4.39
C PHE A 72 19.18 4.95 -4.52
N ALA A 73 18.62 5.54 -5.58
CA ALA A 73 17.17 5.52 -5.82
C ALA A 73 16.61 4.09 -5.88
N PHE A 74 17.27 3.18 -6.60
CA PHE A 74 16.84 1.78 -6.70
C PHE A 74 16.93 1.02 -5.38
N VAL A 75 18.05 1.15 -4.66
CA VAL A 75 18.23 0.47 -3.37
C VAL A 75 17.21 0.96 -2.35
N ARG A 76 17.01 2.28 -2.26
CA ARG A 76 16.00 2.89 -1.39
C ARG A 76 14.59 2.44 -1.77
N TYR A 77 14.25 2.41 -3.06
CA TYR A 77 12.93 1.97 -3.52
C TYR A 77 12.67 0.49 -3.21
N ALA A 78 13.66 -0.39 -3.41
CA ALA A 78 13.59 -1.80 -3.06
C ALA A 78 13.46 -2.01 -1.55
N MET A 79 14.27 -1.32 -0.73
CA MET A 79 14.14 -1.35 0.73
C MET A 79 12.78 -0.85 1.21
N SER A 80 12.24 0.20 0.56
CA SER A 80 10.91 0.71 0.88
C SER A 80 9.83 -0.32 0.56
N ALA A 81 9.94 -1.03 -0.57
CA ALA A 81 9.02 -2.09 -0.95
C ALA A 81 8.98 -3.21 0.10
N LEU A 82 10.17 -3.67 0.51
CA LEU A 82 10.31 -4.67 1.55
C LEU A 82 9.77 -4.16 2.88
N GLY A 83 10.11 -2.93 3.27
CA GLY A 83 9.65 -2.31 4.51
C GLY A 83 8.12 -2.23 4.59
N ILE A 84 7.47 -1.75 3.52
CA ILE A 84 6.00 -1.69 3.47
C ILE A 84 5.38 -3.09 3.54
N PHE A 85 5.96 -4.07 2.86
CA PHE A 85 5.49 -5.45 2.93
C PHE A 85 5.55 -6.02 4.35
N TRP A 86 6.69 -5.82 5.03
CA TRP A 86 6.87 -6.23 6.42
C TRP A 86 5.93 -5.52 7.38
N ILE A 87 5.73 -4.20 7.20
CA ILE A 87 4.80 -3.41 8.02
C ILE A 87 3.36 -3.89 7.78
N ALA A 88 2.93 -4.07 6.54
CA ALA A 88 1.59 -4.53 6.20
C ALA A 88 1.31 -5.90 6.84
N TRP A 89 2.29 -6.81 6.77
CA TRP A 89 2.18 -8.13 7.39
C TRP A 89 2.15 -8.06 8.92
N ALA A 90 3.04 -7.25 9.52
CA ALA A 90 3.11 -7.08 10.97
C ALA A 90 1.83 -6.45 11.53
N VAL A 91 1.29 -5.43 10.86
CA VAL A 91 0.04 -4.76 11.24
C VAL A 91 -1.13 -5.72 11.11
N GLU A 92 -1.23 -6.44 9.99
CA GLU A 92 -2.28 -7.44 9.78
C GLU A 92 -2.27 -8.52 10.87
N LYS A 93 -1.08 -8.99 11.25
CA LYS A 93 -0.89 -9.98 12.31
C LYS A 93 -1.18 -9.41 13.70
N ALA A 94 -0.75 -8.18 13.99
CA ALA A 94 -1.00 -7.50 15.27
C ALA A 94 -2.49 -7.21 15.48
N LEU A 95 -3.21 -6.92 14.40
CA LEU A 95 -4.65 -6.68 14.43
C LEU A 95 -5.44 -7.98 14.75
N GLY A 96 -4.93 -9.13 14.33
CA GLY A 96 -5.53 -10.44 14.53
C GLY A 96 -6.89 -10.62 13.86
N GLU A 97 -7.43 -11.85 13.87
CA GLU A 97 -8.68 -12.14 13.16
C GLU A 97 -9.89 -11.35 13.69
N LYS A 98 -9.90 -11.02 14.99
CA LYS A 98 -11.00 -10.27 15.61
C LYS A 98 -11.04 -8.83 15.09
N GLY A 99 -9.90 -8.12 15.09
CA GLY A 99 -9.82 -6.75 14.59
C GLY A 99 -10.05 -6.68 13.08
N GLN A 100 -9.58 -7.69 12.33
CA GLN A 100 -9.87 -7.80 10.90
C GLN A 100 -11.38 -7.97 10.63
N ARG A 101 -12.07 -8.85 11.39
CA ARG A 101 -13.52 -9.04 11.28
C ARG A 101 -14.29 -7.80 11.69
N GLU A 102 -13.84 -7.06 12.68
CA GLU A 102 -14.49 -5.82 13.12
C GLU A 102 -14.38 -4.71 12.07
N LEU A 103 -13.18 -4.49 11.52
CA LEU A 103 -12.97 -3.58 10.39
C LEU A 103 -13.79 -4.01 9.17
N SER A 104 -13.81 -5.30 8.88
CA SER A 104 -14.62 -5.84 7.79
C SER A 104 -16.11 -5.61 8.04
N ARG A 105 -16.65 -5.86 9.25
CA ARG A 105 -18.06 -5.57 9.58
C ARG A 105 -18.41 -4.09 9.52
N ARG A 106 -17.47 -3.21 9.84
CA ARG A 106 -17.70 -1.76 9.87
C ARG A 106 -17.78 -1.15 8.47
N TYR A 107 -17.03 -1.70 7.51
CA TYR A 107 -16.91 -1.14 6.17
C TYR A 107 -17.52 -2.01 5.06
N ARG A 108 -17.80 -3.30 5.32
CA ARG A 108 -18.50 -4.20 4.39
C ARG A 108 -20.00 -4.12 4.75
N PRO A 109 -20.86 -3.55 3.88
CA PRO A 109 -22.30 -3.47 4.12
C PRO A 109 -22.96 -4.85 4.12
#